data_AF-W6NUQ7-F1
#
_entry.id   AF-W6NUQ7-F1
#
_cell.length_a   1.000
_cell.length_b   1.000
_cell.length_c   1.000
_cell.angle_alpha   90.00
_cell.angle_beta   90.00
_cell.angle_gamma   90.00
#
_symmetry.space_group_name_H-M   'P 1'
#
loop_
_entity.id
_entity.type
_entity.pdbx_description
1 polymer ?
#
loop_
_entity_poly.entity_id
_entity_poly.type
_entity_poly.pdbx_seq_one_letter_code
_entity_poly.pdbx_strand_id
1 'polypeptide(L)'
;KRETKKSIRREIRMVSAEERQKLWKAMNALKETTIDNITVWDLHTLVHYPDSAPGAHWGPAFLPWHREFLRQFEVALQNEDPSVSLPYWDSTLDQGLPEPSDSVMWSDELLGNGNGYVKTGPFKNWDTNVLMPLSQIPVKKLYRSTGGREQDRLLTPRDIEWITSRKNYSQLTFCHDKTFESMHGLSHVWVGGFMFVIR
;
A
#
# COMPACT_ATOMS: atom_id res chain seq x y z
N LYS A 1 -2.09 -14.61 -29.87
CA LYS A 1 -2.62 -13.54 -28.98
C LYS A 1 -2.94 -14.19 -27.63
N ARG A 2 -2.32 -13.77 -26.52
CA ARG A 2 -2.73 -14.24 -25.18
C ARG A 2 -4.17 -13.75 -24.94
N GLU A 3 -5.07 -14.64 -24.57
CA GLU A 3 -6.43 -14.30 -24.19
C GLU A 3 -6.37 -13.41 -22.94
N THR A 4 -6.83 -12.16 -23.05
CA THR A 4 -6.80 -11.23 -21.92
C THR A 4 -7.94 -11.55 -20.99
N LYS A 5 -7.67 -12.30 -19.91
CA LYS A 5 -8.64 -12.51 -18.84
C LYS A 5 -8.80 -11.23 -18.03
N LYS A 6 -10.05 -10.80 -17.82
CA LYS A 6 -10.36 -9.64 -16.98
C LYS A 6 -9.94 -9.93 -15.53
N SER A 7 -9.05 -9.11 -14.96
CA SER A 7 -8.74 -9.11 -13.52
C SER A 7 -9.87 -8.42 -12.75
N ILE A 8 -10.26 -8.98 -11.60
CA ILE A 8 -11.28 -8.40 -10.70
C ILE A 8 -10.63 -8.17 -9.34
N ARG A 9 -10.46 -6.90 -8.96
CA ARG A 9 -9.97 -6.49 -7.65
C ARG A 9 -11.10 -6.56 -6.63
N ARG A 10 -10.87 -7.25 -5.52
CA ARG A 10 -11.83 -7.42 -4.41
C ARG A 10 -11.26 -6.85 -3.12
N GLU A 11 -12.15 -6.55 -2.19
CA GLU A 11 -11.77 -6.21 -0.82
C GLU A 11 -11.01 -7.40 -0.23
N ILE A 12 -9.86 -7.16 0.40
CA ILE A 12 -8.92 -8.21 0.83
C ILE A 12 -9.53 -9.23 1.80
N ARG A 13 -10.50 -8.82 2.63
CA ARG A 13 -11.21 -9.69 3.58
C ARG A 13 -12.24 -10.59 2.88
N MET A 14 -12.57 -10.29 1.63
CA MET A 14 -13.48 -11.06 0.77
C MET A 14 -12.76 -11.98 -0.22
N VAL A 15 -11.42 -11.94 -0.26
CA VAL A 15 -10.60 -12.87 -1.06
C VAL A 15 -10.60 -14.25 -0.37
N SER A 16 -10.61 -15.36 -1.10
CA SER A 16 -10.57 -16.69 -0.45
C SER A 16 -9.20 -16.97 0.18
N ALA A 17 -9.11 -17.96 1.07
CA ALA A 17 -7.84 -18.35 1.69
C ALA A 17 -6.82 -18.83 0.63
N GLU A 18 -7.28 -19.59 -0.37
CA GLU A 18 -6.45 -20.09 -1.47
C GLU A 18 -5.96 -18.95 -2.35
N GLU A 19 -6.82 -17.98 -2.66
CA GLU A 19 -6.46 -16.79 -3.43
C GLU A 19 -5.48 -15.89 -2.67
N ARG A 20 -5.68 -15.71 -1.36
CA ARG A 20 -4.73 -15.01 -0.48
C ARG A 20 -3.38 -15.71 -0.46
N GLN A 21 -3.35 -17.04 -0.32
CA GLN A 21 -2.10 -17.80 -0.32
C GLN A 21 -1.30 -17.62 -1.61
N LYS A 22 -1.98 -17.62 -2.77
CA LYS A 22 -1.35 -17.33 -4.07
C LYS A 22 -0.79 -15.92 -4.13
N LEU A 23 -1.53 -14.92 -3.64
CA LEU A 23 -1.08 -13.53 -3.56
C LEU A 23 0.18 -13.42 -2.68
N TRP A 24 0.18 -14.01 -1.49
CA TRP A 24 1.33 -14.01 -0.58
C TRP A 24 2.54 -14.70 -1.18
N LYS A 25 2.33 -15.83 -1.86
CA LYS A 25 3.40 -16.53 -2.57
C LYS A 25 3.99 -15.67 -3.69
N ALA A 26 3.15 -15.04 -4.52
CA ALA A 26 3.60 -14.17 -5.60
C ALA A 26 4.39 -12.95 -5.07
N MET A 27 3.90 -12.29 -4.00
CA MET A 27 4.61 -11.17 -3.38
C MET A 27 5.97 -11.58 -2.81
N ASN A 28 6.06 -12.72 -2.13
CA ASN A 28 7.33 -13.25 -1.63
C ASN A 28 8.27 -13.64 -2.78
N ALA A 29 7.76 -14.20 -3.89
CA ALA A 29 8.57 -14.50 -5.07
C ALA A 29 9.19 -13.22 -5.68
N LEU A 30 8.44 -12.12 -5.76
CA LEU A 30 9.01 -10.82 -6.19
C LEU A 30 10.11 -10.31 -5.25
N LYS A 31 10.05 -10.66 -3.96
CA LYS A 31 11.05 -10.28 -2.96
C LYS A 31 12.29 -11.20 -2.97
N GLU A 32 12.21 -12.37 -3.61
CA GLU A 32 13.31 -13.33 -3.76
C GLU A 32 14.00 -13.21 -5.13
N THR A 33 13.22 -13.00 -6.20
CA THR A 33 13.75 -12.85 -7.57
C THR A 33 14.49 -11.52 -7.70
N THR A 34 15.72 -11.56 -8.23
CA THR A 34 16.56 -10.37 -8.41
C THR A 34 16.94 -10.10 -9.86
N ILE A 35 17.06 -8.83 -10.21
CA ILE A 35 17.68 -8.32 -11.44
C ILE A 35 18.80 -7.37 -10.99
N ASP A 36 20.03 -7.62 -11.43
CA ASP A 36 21.22 -6.83 -11.05
C ASP A 36 21.38 -6.64 -9.52
N ASN A 37 21.16 -7.72 -8.76
CA ASN A 37 21.19 -7.75 -7.28
C ASN A 37 20.12 -6.90 -6.58
N ILE A 38 19.09 -6.43 -7.29
CA ILE A 38 17.93 -5.74 -6.73
C ILE A 38 16.72 -6.66 -6.88
N THR A 39 15.95 -6.85 -5.81
CA THR A 39 14.74 -7.68 -5.89
C THR A 39 13.71 -7.04 -6.82
N VAL A 40 12.88 -7.83 -7.51
CA VAL A 40 11.82 -7.28 -8.39
C VAL A 40 10.84 -6.43 -7.58
N TRP A 41 10.59 -6.81 -6.32
CA TRP A 41 9.86 -5.97 -5.36
C TRP A 41 10.52 -4.61 -5.18
N ASP A 42 11.83 -4.59 -4.88
CA ASP A 42 12.55 -3.35 -4.60
C ASP A 42 12.68 -2.47 -5.85
N LEU A 43 12.81 -3.05 -7.06
CA LEU A 43 12.71 -2.30 -8.32
C LEU A 43 11.38 -1.56 -8.43
N HIS A 44 10.28 -2.20 -8.06
CA HIS A 44 8.97 -1.56 -8.06
C HIS A 44 8.92 -0.40 -7.06
N THR A 45 9.47 -0.57 -5.85
CA THR A 45 9.53 0.53 -4.87
C THR A 45 10.41 1.69 -5.33
N LEU A 46 11.53 1.43 -6.01
CA LEU A 46 12.47 2.45 -6.49
C LEU A 46 11.79 3.39 -7.50
N VAL A 47 10.95 2.85 -8.40
CA VAL A 47 10.20 3.65 -9.38
C VAL A 47 9.24 4.64 -8.71
N HIS A 48 8.76 4.35 -7.50
CA HIS A 48 7.88 5.26 -6.74
C HIS A 48 8.62 6.34 -5.96
N TYR A 49 9.94 6.24 -5.80
CA TYR A 49 10.69 7.23 -5.04
C TYR A 49 10.62 8.62 -5.68
N PRO A 50 10.62 9.71 -4.90
CA PRO A 50 10.49 11.06 -5.43
C PRO A 50 11.53 11.42 -6.49
N ASP A 51 12.76 10.94 -6.32
CA ASP A 51 13.83 11.18 -7.29
C ASP A 51 13.59 10.46 -8.63
N SER A 52 12.84 9.35 -8.62
CA SER A 52 12.50 8.56 -9.82
C SER A 52 11.18 8.99 -10.45
N ALA A 53 10.23 9.47 -9.65
CA ALA A 53 8.91 9.88 -10.10
C ALA A 53 8.46 11.21 -9.46
N PRO A 54 9.16 12.33 -9.72
CA PRO A 54 8.86 13.62 -9.08
C PRO A 54 7.47 14.16 -9.44
N GLY A 55 6.87 13.70 -10.55
CA GLY A 55 5.52 14.06 -10.95
C GLY A 55 4.42 13.13 -10.41
N ALA A 56 4.76 12.08 -9.65
CA ALA A 56 3.77 11.13 -9.12
C ALA A 56 2.92 11.71 -7.98
N HIS A 57 3.34 12.83 -7.38
CA HIS A 57 2.77 13.42 -6.19
C HIS A 57 2.56 14.93 -6.37
N TRP A 58 1.71 15.50 -5.53
CA TRP A 58 1.37 16.92 -5.43
C TRP A 58 0.90 17.57 -6.74
N GLY A 59 0.15 16.83 -7.56
CA GLY A 59 -0.30 17.32 -8.85
C GLY A 59 -1.32 16.45 -9.56
N PRO A 60 -1.76 16.89 -10.76
CA PRO A 60 -2.80 16.20 -11.52
C PRO A 60 -2.39 14.80 -11.99
N ALA A 61 -1.11 14.45 -11.96
CA ALA A 61 -0.64 13.11 -12.30
C ALA A 61 -0.82 12.08 -11.17
N PHE A 62 -1.12 12.50 -9.93
CA PHE A 62 -1.23 11.60 -8.77
C PHE A 62 -2.09 10.36 -9.03
N LEU A 63 -3.34 10.54 -9.44
CA LEU A 63 -4.27 9.41 -9.65
C LEU A 63 -3.91 8.53 -10.86
N PRO A 64 -3.66 9.05 -12.08
CA PRO A 64 -3.32 8.20 -13.22
C PRO A 64 -1.96 7.52 -13.05
N TRP A 65 -0.97 8.19 -12.44
CA TRP A 65 0.34 7.59 -12.19
C TRP A 65 0.22 6.39 -11.24
N HIS A 66 -0.46 6.56 -10.09
CA HIS A 66 -0.64 5.46 -9.13
C HIS A 66 -1.52 4.33 -9.69
N ARG A 67 -2.50 4.65 -10.56
CA ARG A 67 -3.28 3.62 -11.27
C ARG A 67 -2.37 2.75 -12.14
N GLU A 68 -1.49 3.35 -12.92
CA GLU A 68 -0.57 2.61 -13.79
C GLU A 68 0.49 1.86 -12.98
N PHE A 69 1.03 2.47 -11.92
CA PHE A 69 1.94 1.82 -10.97
C PHE A 69 1.35 0.52 -10.41
N LEU A 70 0.12 0.57 -9.86
CA LEU A 70 -0.58 -0.61 -9.35
C LEU A 70 -0.91 -1.62 -10.46
N ARG A 71 -1.08 -1.19 -11.71
CA ARG A 71 -1.32 -2.09 -12.84
C ARG A 71 -0.05 -2.81 -13.28
N GLN A 72 1.10 -2.15 -13.21
CA GLN A 72 2.40 -2.79 -13.44
C GLN A 72 2.77 -3.74 -12.30
N PHE A 73 2.44 -3.37 -11.05
CA PHE A 73 2.59 -4.26 -9.91
C PHE A 73 1.77 -5.55 -10.08
N GLU A 74 0.50 -5.41 -10.47
CA GLU A 74 -0.38 -6.55 -10.72
C GLU A 74 0.14 -7.45 -11.85
N VAL A 75 0.77 -6.90 -12.88
CA VAL A 75 1.44 -7.72 -13.93
C VAL A 75 2.63 -8.48 -13.37
N ALA A 76 3.45 -7.86 -12.54
CA ALA A 76 4.57 -8.54 -11.91
C ALA A 76 4.08 -9.73 -11.08
N LEU A 77 3.01 -9.55 -10.29
CA LEU A 77 2.36 -10.64 -9.56
C LEU A 77 1.79 -11.72 -10.49
N GLN A 78 1.20 -11.33 -11.62
CA GLN A 78 0.62 -12.26 -12.60
C GLN A 78 1.65 -13.03 -13.42
N ASN A 79 2.89 -12.53 -13.50
CA ASN A 79 4.01 -13.29 -14.05
C ASN A 79 4.41 -14.45 -13.13
N GLU A 80 4.19 -14.32 -11.82
CA GLU A 80 4.38 -15.39 -10.84
C GLU A 80 3.18 -16.35 -10.80
N ASP A 81 1.95 -15.82 -10.77
CA ASP A 81 0.71 -16.60 -10.85
C ASP A 81 -0.37 -15.84 -11.66
N PRO A 82 -0.70 -16.28 -12.89
CA PRO A 82 -1.68 -15.60 -13.75
C PRO A 82 -3.10 -15.49 -13.19
N SER A 83 -3.43 -16.21 -12.12
CA SER A 83 -4.73 -16.13 -11.44
C SER A 83 -4.80 -15.02 -10.38
N VAL A 84 -3.68 -14.42 -10.00
CA VAL A 84 -3.64 -13.34 -9.00
C VAL A 84 -4.27 -12.07 -9.55
N SER A 85 -5.09 -11.45 -8.72
CA SER A 85 -5.64 -10.09 -8.90
C SER A 85 -5.29 -9.29 -7.66
N LEU A 86 -4.89 -8.03 -7.82
CA LEU A 86 -4.49 -7.19 -6.70
C LEU A 86 -5.74 -6.80 -5.88
N PRO A 87 -5.85 -7.15 -4.58
CA PRO A 87 -6.99 -6.72 -3.78
C PRO A 87 -6.88 -5.23 -3.41
N TYR A 88 -7.96 -4.68 -2.87
CA TYR A 88 -7.95 -3.38 -2.20
C TYR A 88 -8.26 -3.56 -0.72
N TRP A 89 -7.81 -2.59 0.07
CA TRP A 89 -8.16 -2.46 1.48
C TRP A 89 -9.17 -1.32 1.63
N ASP A 90 -10.38 -1.64 2.08
CA ASP A 90 -11.33 -0.61 2.50
C ASP A 90 -11.05 -0.22 3.96
N SER A 91 -10.26 0.84 4.13
CA SER A 91 -9.85 1.36 5.43
C SER A 91 -10.96 2.07 6.19
N THR A 92 -12.07 2.41 5.53
CA THR A 92 -13.23 3.05 6.21
C THR A 92 -13.90 2.08 7.18
N LEU A 93 -13.82 0.78 6.90
CA LEU A 93 -14.35 -0.28 7.78
C LEU A 93 -13.54 -0.37 9.09
N ASP A 94 -12.23 -0.20 9.03
CA ASP A 94 -11.38 -0.23 10.23
C ASP A 94 -11.40 1.09 10.99
N GLN A 95 -11.58 2.21 10.27
CA GLN A 95 -11.76 3.53 10.89
C GLN A 95 -12.93 3.54 11.88
N GLY A 96 -13.98 2.76 11.61
CA GLY A 96 -15.16 2.65 12.46
C GLY A 96 -15.00 1.79 13.73
N LEU A 97 -13.84 1.14 13.93
CA LEU A 97 -13.56 0.38 15.16
C LEU A 97 -13.33 1.32 16.35
N PRO A 98 -13.57 0.88 17.60
CA PRO A 98 -13.18 1.63 18.80
C PRO A 98 -11.69 1.98 18.79
N GLU A 99 -10.86 1.00 18.42
CA GLU A 99 -9.43 1.15 18.17
C GLU A 99 -9.11 0.64 16.76
N PRO A 100 -8.90 1.51 15.76
CA PRO A 100 -8.62 1.08 14.39
C PRO A 100 -7.37 0.19 14.25
N SER A 101 -6.44 0.25 15.21
CA SER A 101 -5.26 -0.64 15.27
C SER A 101 -5.59 -2.09 15.60
N ASP A 102 -6.78 -2.37 16.13
CA ASP A 102 -7.27 -3.73 16.42
C ASP A 102 -7.83 -4.43 15.16
N SER A 103 -7.75 -3.77 14.00
CA SER A 103 -8.16 -4.33 12.72
C SER A 103 -7.53 -5.71 12.45
N VAL A 104 -8.35 -6.61 11.89
CA VAL A 104 -7.92 -7.93 11.39
C VAL A 104 -6.83 -7.83 10.31
N MET A 105 -6.66 -6.66 9.68
CA MET A 105 -5.56 -6.39 8.75
C MET A 105 -4.19 -6.74 9.36
N TRP A 106 -4.05 -6.59 10.69
CA TRP A 106 -2.82 -6.83 11.44
C TRP A 106 -2.73 -8.23 12.06
N SER A 107 -3.53 -9.17 11.56
CA SER A 107 -3.48 -10.58 11.92
C SER A 107 -2.45 -11.35 11.09
N ASP A 108 -2.07 -12.52 11.59
CA ASP A 108 -1.16 -13.46 10.91
C ASP A 108 -1.71 -13.96 9.57
N GLU A 109 -3.03 -13.98 9.41
CA GLU A 109 -3.68 -14.41 8.16
C GLU A 109 -3.54 -13.36 7.05
N LEU A 110 -3.52 -12.07 7.43
CA LEU A 110 -3.43 -10.94 6.50
C LEU A 110 -2.00 -10.37 6.46
N LEU A 111 -1.72 -9.23 7.08
CA LEU A 111 -0.45 -8.52 6.88
C LEU A 111 0.60 -8.81 7.97
N GLY A 112 0.26 -9.59 9.00
CA GLY A 112 1.05 -9.77 10.21
C GLY A 112 0.93 -8.59 11.18
N ASN A 113 1.55 -8.71 12.36
CA ASN A 113 1.41 -7.73 13.45
C ASN A 113 1.62 -6.27 13.00
N GLY A 114 0.80 -5.37 13.55
CA GLY A 114 0.75 -3.95 13.21
C GLY A 114 1.72 -3.07 14.00
N ASN A 115 2.32 -3.59 15.07
CA ASN A 115 3.19 -2.81 15.96
C ASN A 115 4.52 -3.53 16.21
N GLY A 116 5.62 -2.78 16.04
CA GLY A 116 6.98 -3.26 16.19
C GLY A 116 7.55 -3.89 14.92
N TYR A 117 8.63 -4.65 15.07
CA TYR A 117 9.11 -5.53 14.00
C TYR A 117 8.03 -6.51 13.60
N VAL A 118 7.81 -6.67 12.30
CA VAL A 118 6.86 -7.65 11.78
C VAL A 118 7.48 -9.04 11.98
N LYS A 119 6.88 -9.81 12.87
CA LYS A 119 7.33 -11.15 13.30
C LYS A 119 6.34 -12.25 12.89
N THR A 120 5.13 -11.87 12.49
CA THR A 120 4.07 -12.80 12.11
C THR A 120 3.55 -12.54 10.70
N GLY A 121 2.71 -13.46 10.21
CA GLY A 121 2.10 -13.38 8.88
C GLY A 121 3.06 -13.61 7.71
N PRO A 122 2.58 -13.33 6.47
CA PRO A 122 3.25 -13.72 5.24
C PRO A 122 4.55 -12.95 4.95
N PHE A 123 4.80 -11.85 5.67
CA PHE A 123 5.91 -10.92 5.42
C PHE A 123 6.90 -10.81 6.58
N LYS A 124 6.84 -11.70 7.57
CA LYS A 124 7.69 -11.69 8.79
C LYS A 124 9.20 -11.70 8.56
N ASN A 125 9.64 -12.12 7.38
CA ASN A 125 11.07 -12.22 7.04
C ASN A 125 11.55 -11.07 6.13
N TRP A 126 10.70 -10.06 5.88
CA TRP A 126 11.04 -9.01 4.94
C TRP A 126 12.01 -7.98 5.53
N ASP A 127 12.99 -7.64 4.71
CA ASP A 127 13.83 -6.46 4.87
C ASP A 127 13.49 -5.42 3.80
N THR A 128 13.73 -4.15 4.10
CA THR A 128 13.53 -3.01 3.20
C THR A 128 14.82 -2.63 2.49
N ASN A 129 14.69 -2.05 1.30
CA ASN A 129 15.82 -1.51 0.54
C ASN A 129 16.37 -0.18 1.10
N VAL A 130 15.61 0.50 1.96
CA VAL A 130 16.02 1.72 2.67
C VAL A 130 16.11 1.51 4.18
N LEU A 131 16.78 2.42 4.88
CA LEU A 131 16.73 2.48 6.35
C LEU A 131 15.44 3.15 6.82
N MET A 132 14.91 2.69 7.95
CA MET A 132 13.71 3.27 8.54
C MET A 132 13.87 4.77 8.76
N PRO A 133 12.97 5.61 8.19
CA PRO A 133 13.04 7.05 8.37
C PRO A 133 12.95 7.45 9.85
N LEU A 134 13.67 8.51 10.24
CA LEU A 134 13.65 9.10 11.59
C LEU A 134 14.08 8.16 12.74
N SER A 135 14.54 6.94 12.43
CA SER A 135 15.11 6.03 13.41
C SER A 135 16.52 6.46 13.80
N GLN A 136 16.82 6.45 15.10
CA GLN A 136 18.18 6.73 15.61
C GLN A 136 19.15 5.57 15.37
N ILE A 137 18.62 4.37 15.12
CA ILE A 137 19.39 3.16 14.82
C ILE A 137 19.06 2.66 13.40
N PRO A 138 20.01 2.04 12.69
CA PRO A 138 19.76 1.51 11.36
C PRO A 138 18.80 0.31 11.44
N VAL A 139 17.59 0.48 10.90
CA VAL A 139 16.58 -0.58 10.81
C VAL A 139 16.27 -0.86 9.34
N LYS A 140 16.42 -2.13 8.93
CA LYS A 140 15.97 -2.66 7.63
C LYS A 140 14.84 -3.67 7.74
N LYS A 141 14.74 -4.39 8.86
CA LYS A 141 13.63 -5.32 9.11
C LYS A 141 12.30 -4.57 9.02
N LEU A 142 11.31 -5.13 8.33
CA LEU A 142 9.98 -4.55 8.22
C LEU A 142 9.43 -4.21 9.62
N TYR A 143 9.00 -2.96 9.78
CA TYR A 143 8.55 -2.39 11.04
C TYR A 143 7.27 -1.58 10.80
N ARG A 144 6.30 -1.70 11.70
CA ARG A 144 5.05 -0.94 11.68
C ARG A 144 4.76 -0.32 13.04
N SER A 145 3.95 0.74 13.04
CA SER A 145 3.52 1.45 14.25
C SER A 145 2.10 1.97 14.03
N THR A 146 1.16 1.05 13.92
CA THR A 146 -0.23 1.38 13.57
C THR A 146 -0.89 2.20 14.68
N GLY A 147 -1.76 3.12 14.28
CA GLY A 147 -2.41 4.08 15.18
C GLY A 147 -1.95 5.52 14.95
N GLY A 148 -0.72 5.71 14.45
CA GLY A 148 -0.16 7.03 14.17
C GLY A 148 -0.15 7.98 15.39
N ARG A 149 -0.08 9.28 15.14
CA ARG A 149 -0.31 10.38 16.10
C ARG A 149 -1.78 10.80 16.06
N GLU A 150 -2.22 11.65 16.99
CA GLU A 150 -3.64 12.06 17.14
C GLU A 150 -4.33 12.50 15.84
N GLN A 151 -3.61 13.18 14.93
CA GLN A 151 -4.16 13.63 13.65
C GLN A 151 -4.06 12.60 12.51
N ASP A 152 -3.26 11.56 12.67
CA ASP A 152 -3.07 10.52 11.68
C ASP A 152 -4.26 9.56 11.74
N ARG A 153 -4.86 9.25 10.59
CA ARG A 153 -6.09 8.46 10.57
C ARG A 153 -6.33 7.78 9.24
N LEU A 154 -7.12 6.72 9.31
CA LEU A 154 -7.73 6.09 8.14
C LEU A 154 -8.78 7.01 7.50
N LEU A 155 -9.15 6.69 6.26
CA LEU A 155 -10.22 7.38 5.54
C LEU A 155 -11.55 7.22 6.29
N THR A 156 -12.31 8.31 6.37
CA THR A 156 -13.66 8.31 6.95
C THR A 156 -14.71 8.25 5.83
N PRO A 157 -15.96 7.84 6.12
CA PRO A 157 -17.06 7.95 5.16
C PRO A 157 -17.25 9.38 4.61
N ARG A 158 -16.98 10.41 5.42
CA ARG A 158 -17.03 11.83 4.99
C ARG A 158 -15.93 12.16 3.97
N ASP A 159 -14.76 11.55 4.08
CA ASP A 159 -13.70 11.72 3.07
C ASP A 159 -14.12 11.10 1.73
N ILE A 160 -14.74 9.92 1.75
CA ILE A 160 -15.28 9.28 0.55
C ILE A 160 -16.38 10.13 -0.08
N GLU A 161 -17.32 10.64 0.72
CA GLU A 161 -18.35 11.56 0.24
C GLU A 161 -17.70 12.80 -0.40
N TRP A 162 -16.71 13.41 0.26
CA TRP A 162 -16.00 14.55 -0.29
C TRP A 162 -15.34 14.23 -1.64
N ILE A 163 -14.68 13.07 -1.79
CA ILE A 163 -14.01 12.65 -3.03
C ILE A 163 -15.04 12.46 -4.15
N THR A 164 -16.08 11.67 -3.89
CA THR A 164 -17.09 11.29 -4.89
C THR A 164 -18.01 12.44 -5.28
N SER A 165 -18.15 13.47 -4.44
CA SER A 165 -18.95 14.66 -4.74
C SER A 165 -18.24 15.67 -5.66
N ARG A 166 -16.94 15.48 -5.96
CA ARG A 166 -16.20 16.40 -6.84
C ARG A 166 -16.68 16.25 -8.29
N LYS A 167 -16.95 17.38 -8.95
CA LYS A 167 -17.42 17.42 -10.34
C LYS A 167 -16.27 17.56 -11.34
N ASN A 168 -15.16 18.15 -10.91
CA ASN A 168 -14.00 18.38 -11.75
C ASN A 168 -12.78 17.69 -11.15
N TYR A 169 -11.96 17.07 -12.01
CA TYR A 169 -10.74 16.40 -11.62
C TYR A 169 -9.79 17.31 -10.84
N SER A 170 -9.74 18.60 -11.21
CA SER A 170 -8.88 19.58 -10.54
C SER A 170 -9.22 19.78 -9.06
N GLN A 171 -10.46 19.54 -8.66
CA GLN A 171 -10.90 19.64 -7.26
C GLN A 171 -10.35 18.51 -6.39
N LEU A 172 -9.82 17.43 -6.99
CA LEU A 172 -9.17 16.34 -6.28
C LEU A 172 -7.67 16.57 -6.13
N THR A 173 -7.03 17.25 -7.10
CA THR A 173 -5.57 17.23 -7.26
C THR A 173 -4.88 18.58 -7.10
N PHE A 174 -5.56 19.72 -7.21
CA PHE A 174 -4.93 21.04 -7.06
C PHE A 174 -5.07 21.58 -5.63
N CYS A 175 -4.02 22.26 -5.17
CA CYS A 175 -3.93 22.85 -3.85
C CYS A 175 -4.87 24.06 -3.74
N HIS A 176 -6.00 23.87 -3.07
CA HIS A 176 -6.79 25.00 -2.60
C HIS A 176 -7.11 24.96 -1.10
N ASP A 177 -7.09 23.79 -0.44
CA ASP A 177 -7.09 23.60 1.03
C ASP A 177 -7.05 22.09 1.44
N LYS A 178 -7.71 21.22 0.66
CA LYS A 178 -7.76 19.76 0.87
C LYS A 178 -7.63 19.04 -0.49
N THR A 179 -6.71 18.09 -0.61
CA THR A 179 -6.56 17.25 -1.82
C THR A 179 -6.84 15.79 -1.50
N PHE A 180 -7.15 14.97 -2.50
CA PHE A 180 -7.26 13.53 -2.30
C PHE A 180 -5.94 12.97 -1.74
N GLU A 181 -4.82 13.40 -2.30
CA GLU A 181 -3.49 13.01 -1.84
C GLU A 181 -3.22 13.34 -0.36
N SER A 182 -3.70 14.48 0.14
CA SER A 182 -3.56 14.82 1.57
C SER A 182 -4.30 13.83 2.49
N MET A 183 -5.50 13.38 2.10
CA MET A 183 -6.26 12.37 2.86
C MET A 183 -5.63 10.99 2.76
N HIS A 184 -5.15 10.64 1.57
CA HIS A 184 -4.37 9.42 1.34
C HIS A 184 -3.12 9.38 2.24
N GLY A 185 -2.43 10.51 2.36
CA GLY A 185 -1.27 10.66 3.23
C GLY A 185 -1.56 10.35 4.70
N LEU A 186 -2.71 10.77 5.23
CA LEU A 186 -3.09 10.46 6.62
C LEU A 186 -3.12 8.94 6.88
N SER A 187 -3.58 8.15 5.91
CA SER A 187 -3.60 6.68 6.04
C SER A 187 -2.20 6.07 5.96
N HIS A 188 -1.29 6.66 5.17
CA HIS A 188 0.12 6.24 5.15
C HIS A 188 0.79 6.44 6.51
N VAL A 189 0.68 7.65 7.06
CA VAL A 189 1.30 8.00 8.35
C VAL A 189 0.68 7.20 9.50
N TRP A 190 -0.63 6.91 9.42
CA TRP A 190 -1.33 6.07 10.40
C TRP A 190 -0.80 4.64 10.49
N VAL A 191 -0.35 4.03 9.38
CA VAL A 191 0.32 2.71 9.42
C VAL A 191 1.70 2.80 10.10
N GLY A 192 2.35 3.96 9.97
CA GLY A 192 3.62 4.26 10.63
C GLY A 192 4.80 3.44 10.09
N GLY A 193 5.86 3.35 10.90
CA GLY A 193 7.11 2.68 10.51
C GLY A 193 7.71 3.28 9.24
N PHE A 194 7.96 2.44 8.23
CA PHE A 194 8.50 2.90 6.95
C PHE A 194 7.54 3.79 6.14
N MET A 195 6.24 3.78 6.45
CA MET A 195 5.24 4.61 5.79
C MET A 195 5.04 5.98 6.48
N PHE A 196 5.73 6.22 7.61
CA PHE A 196 5.58 7.44 8.40
C PHE A 196 6.06 8.70 7.67
N VAL A 197 7.10 8.56 6.84
CA VAL A 197 7.58 9.66 6.00
C VAL A 197 7.10 9.42 4.59
N ILE A 198 6.08 10.19 4.20
CA ILE A 198 5.68 10.34 2.80
C ILE A 198 6.75 11.22 2.17
N ARG A 199 7.60 10.61 1.35
CA ARG A 199 8.61 11.36 0.58
C ARG A 199 8.03 11.74 -0.76
#